data_AF-A0A5J4XW90-F1
#
_entry.id   AF-A0A5J4XW90-F1
#
_cell.length_a   1.000
_cell.length_b   1.000
_cell.length_c   1.000
_cell.angle_alpha   90.00
_cell.angle_beta   90.00
_cell.angle_gamma   90.00
#
_symmetry.space_group_name_H-M   'P 1'
#
loop_
_entity.id
_entity.type
_entity.pdbx_description
1 polymer ?
#
loop_
_entity_poly.entity_id
_entity_poly.type
_entity_poly.pdbx_seq_one_letter_code
_entity_poly.pdbx_strand_id
1 'polypeptide(L)'
;MQSMQASSYAPSCSYTLPTRSAHHHSHHNRTQHQRSSSPSSALIRLSQQHTAAASRLVANSATLTRGPQTSLPELNIQQPAGTADKVGVLLLNLGGPETLDDVEHFLFNLFNDPDIIRLPGQAKFLQPLLAYTLSKLRAPKSSEGYKAIGGGSPLRRITDEQAAALSDALKRKGQNADVYVAMRYWYPFTEEALEKIKEDNVTRLVVLPLYPQFSISTSGSSLRLLEESFKNDPKLQQLPHTVIASWYQRRGYVTAMADLIQQSLQQFQEQDSVEIFFSAHGVPVSYVEEAGDPYKEEMEQCISLIMQELQRRHISNHHTLAYQSRVGPVQWLQPYTDVTIRELGANGVKSLLAVPVSFVSEHIETLEEIDMEYRELAHESGIQNWGRVPALNTNPVFIDDLAEAVLEALPYVGLMAGSNPSDAMVPLGDVQSLLETYDRDRRVLPPPVVPWKWGWTKSAETWNGRIAMLAIVVILMLEVTTGHGVLNHWPYDQFNN
;
A
#
# COMPACT_ATOMS: atom_id res chain seq x y z
N MET A 1 -37.25 24.47 48.93
CA MET A 1 -36.80 25.78 48.41
C MET A 1 -36.84 25.66 46.89
N GLN A 2 -38.03 25.80 46.28
CA GLN A 2 -38.53 27.03 45.61
C GLN A 2 -37.59 27.46 44.47
N SER A 3 -37.99 27.57 43.20
CA SER A 3 -39.33 27.47 42.58
C SER A 3 -39.19 27.62 41.05
N MET A 4 -39.81 26.70 40.29
CA MET A 4 -40.82 26.93 39.21
C MET A 4 -40.24 27.12 37.80
N GLN A 5 -40.79 26.62 36.68
CA GLN A 5 -41.94 25.79 36.25
C GLN A 5 -41.68 25.48 34.74
N ALA A 6 -41.74 24.27 34.19
CA ALA A 6 -42.88 23.42 33.78
C ALA A 6 -43.86 24.01 32.74
N SER A 7 -43.90 23.43 31.52
CA SER A 7 -45.10 23.03 30.71
C SER A 7 -44.63 22.58 29.30
N SER A 8 -44.56 21.30 28.92
CA SER A 8 -45.62 20.43 28.34
C SER A 8 -46.54 21.08 27.31
N TYR A 9 -46.59 20.53 26.07
CA TYR A 9 -47.83 20.15 25.36
C TYR A 9 -47.49 19.33 24.09
N ALA A 10 -48.05 18.11 24.01
CA ALA A 10 -48.19 17.31 22.81
C ALA A 10 -49.47 17.73 22.04
N PRO A 11 -49.66 17.24 20.80
CA PRO A 11 -50.91 16.53 20.56
C PRO A 11 -50.73 15.22 19.79
N SER A 12 -51.47 14.23 20.27
CA SER A 12 -51.90 13.01 19.61
C SER A 12 -52.87 13.28 18.47
N CYS A 13 -52.75 12.55 17.35
CA CYS A 13 -53.91 12.14 16.57
C CYS A 13 -53.63 10.87 15.75
N SER A 14 -54.38 9.83 16.07
CA SER A 14 -54.63 8.56 15.38
C SER A 14 -55.40 8.76 14.07
N TYR A 15 -55.21 7.89 13.07
CA TYR A 15 -56.23 6.98 12.48
C TYR A 15 -55.83 6.40 11.09
N THR A 16 -55.94 5.06 11.02
CA THR A 16 -56.40 4.18 9.91
C THR A 16 -55.67 4.00 8.57
N LEU A 17 -55.31 2.72 8.35
CA LEU A 17 -55.22 1.99 7.08
C LEU A 17 -56.50 2.10 6.23
N PRO A 18 -56.37 1.84 4.92
CA PRO A 18 -57.29 0.90 4.29
C PRO A 18 -56.60 -0.15 3.42
N THR A 19 -57.07 -1.39 3.59
CA THR A 19 -56.96 -2.53 2.67
C THR A 19 -58.06 -2.46 1.59
N ARG A 20 -57.73 -2.83 0.33
CA ARG A 20 -58.55 -3.63 -0.64
C ARG A 20 -57.85 -3.59 -2.02
N SER A 21 -57.33 -4.69 -2.55
CA SER A 21 -57.97 -5.80 -3.30
C SER A 21 -58.48 -5.44 -4.71
N ALA A 22 -57.75 -5.93 -5.71
CA ALA A 22 -58.14 -6.56 -6.98
C ALA A 22 -59.45 -6.19 -7.71
N HIS A 23 -59.34 -5.83 -9.00
CA HIS A 23 -59.84 -6.58 -10.17
C HIS A 23 -59.54 -5.78 -11.47
N HIS A 24 -58.77 -6.34 -12.40
CA HIS A 24 -59.22 -7.00 -13.65
C HIS A 24 -59.99 -6.10 -14.64
N HIS A 25 -59.36 -5.78 -15.77
CA HIS A 25 -59.95 -6.10 -17.07
C HIS A 25 -58.89 -6.22 -18.18
N SER A 26 -59.06 -7.28 -18.95
CA SER A 26 -58.35 -7.67 -20.15
C SER A 26 -58.74 -6.82 -21.35
N HIS A 27 -57.84 -6.65 -22.33
CA HIS A 27 -58.22 -6.87 -23.73
C HIS A 27 -57.05 -7.38 -24.58
N HIS A 28 -57.35 -8.45 -25.30
CA HIS A 28 -56.56 -9.12 -26.33
C HIS A 28 -56.13 -8.19 -27.48
N ASN A 29 -54.92 -8.39 -28.02
CA ASN A 29 -54.78 -9.00 -29.34
C ASN A 29 -53.35 -9.50 -29.66
N ARG A 30 -53.31 -10.79 -30.06
CA ARG A 30 -52.47 -11.48 -31.08
C ARG A 30 -51.73 -10.52 -32.04
N THR A 31 -50.49 -10.73 -32.51
CA THR A 31 -49.84 -11.93 -33.11
C THR A 31 -48.33 -11.64 -33.30
N GLN A 32 -47.43 -12.54 -32.91
CA GLN A 32 -46.55 -13.40 -33.75
C GLN A 32 -45.04 -13.06 -33.76
N HIS A 33 -44.27 -14.08 -33.36
CA HIS A 33 -42.89 -14.44 -33.74
C HIS A 33 -41.72 -13.52 -33.36
N GLN A 34 -40.93 -13.93 -32.36
CA GLN A 34 -39.65 -14.65 -32.55
C GLN A 34 -39.07 -15.14 -31.20
N ARG A 35 -38.36 -16.27 -31.23
CA ARG A 35 -37.92 -17.07 -30.08
C ARG A 35 -36.82 -16.38 -29.27
N SER A 36 -37.00 -16.26 -27.96
CA SER A 36 -35.94 -16.04 -26.96
C SER A 36 -35.76 -17.30 -26.11
N SER A 37 -34.53 -17.82 -26.04
CA SER A 37 -34.13 -18.87 -25.11
C SER A 37 -33.43 -18.23 -23.91
N SER A 38 -34.11 -18.23 -22.77
CA SER A 38 -33.63 -17.75 -21.47
C SER A 38 -32.67 -18.74 -20.80
N PRO A 39 -31.55 -18.29 -20.20
CA PRO A 39 -30.67 -19.13 -19.39
C PRO A 39 -31.19 -19.21 -17.95
N SER A 40 -32.09 -20.16 -17.66
CA SER A 40 -32.54 -20.43 -16.27
C SER A 40 -32.68 -21.92 -15.94
N SER A 41 -32.28 -22.81 -16.85
CA SER A 41 -32.32 -24.27 -16.65
C SER A 41 -30.96 -24.89 -16.32
N ALA A 42 -29.85 -24.13 -16.41
CA ALA A 42 -28.50 -24.58 -16.08
C ALA A 42 -28.16 -24.44 -14.57
N LEU A 43 -28.70 -23.42 -13.89
CA LEU A 43 -28.43 -23.16 -12.48
C LEU A 43 -29.18 -24.11 -11.52
N ILE A 44 -30.29 -24.70 -11.95
CA ILE A 44 -31.05 -25.66 -11.11
C ILE A 44 -30.38 -27.04 -11.10
N ARG A 45 -29.64 -27.42 -12.16
CA ARG A 45 -28.96 -28.73 -12.22
C ARG A 45 -27.64 -28.80 -11.44
N LEU A 46 -26.96 -27.67 -11.22
CA LEU A 46 -25.73 -27.62 -10.41
C LEU A 46 -26.03 -27.66 -8.90
N SER A 47 -27.15 -27.08 -8.45
CA SER A 47 -27.54 -27.13 -7.02
C SER A 47 -27.88 -28.54 -6.52
N GLN A 48 -28.44 -29.41 -7.37
CA GLN A 48 -28.86 -30.76 -6.98
C GLN A 48 -27.71 -31.78 -6.95
N GLN A 49 -26.60 -31.54 -7.67
CA GLN A 49 -25.43 -32.42 -7.64
C GLN A 49 -24.57 -32.20 -6.38
N HIS A 50 -24.51 -30.97 -5.84
CA HIS A 50 -23.78 -30.69 -4.60
C HIS A 50 -24.51 -31.17 -3.33
N THR A 51 -25.85 -31.22 -3.32
CA THR A 51 -26.63 -31.74 -2.18
C THR A 51 -26.58 -33.27 -2.04
N ALA A 52 -26.33 -34.01 -3.12
CA ALA A 52 -26.19 -35.47 -3.07
C ALA A 52 -24.79 -35.92 -2.57
N ALA A 53 -23.75 -35.11 -2.79
CA ALA A 53 -22.41 -35.36 -2.25
C ALA A 53 -22.33 -35.09 -0.75
N ALA A 54 -22.99 -34.03 -0.27
CA ALA A 54 -23.05 -33.69 1.16
C ALA A 54 -23.82 -34.74 2.00
N SER A 55 -24.88 -35.35 1.44
CA SER A 55 -25.68 -36.35 2.17
C SER A 55 -25.00 -37.72 2.29
N ARG A 56 -23.97 -38.02 1.47
CA ARG A 56 -23.16 -39.24 1.61
C ARG A 56 -22.01 -39.11 2.61
N LEU A 57 -21.61 -37.89 2.97
CA LEU A 57 -20.58 -37.63 3.99
C LEU A 57 -21.13 -37.62 5.42
N VAL A 58 -22.43 -37.38 5.60
CA VAL A 58 -23.08 -37.33 6.93
C VAL A 58 -23.53 -38.73 7.43
N ALA A 59 -23.63 -39.73 6.56
CA ALA A 59 -24.10 -41.08 6.94
C ALA A 59 -23.00 -42.03 7.48
N ASN A 60 -21.72 -41.65 7.45
CA ASN A 60 -20.61 -42.47 7.97
C ASN A 60 -20.07 -42.03 9.34
N SER A 61 -20.73 -41.09 10.03
CA SER A 61 -20.28 -40.58 11.34
C SER A 61 -20.88 -41.32 12.55
N ALA A 62 -21.51 -42.48 12.36
CA ALA A 62 -22.22 -43.19 13.42
C ALA A 62 -21.67 -44.61 13.69
N THR A 63 -20.35 -44.77 13.78
CA THR A 63 -19.69 -45.86 14.53
C THR A 63 -18.19 -45.65 14.54
N LEU A 64 -17.66 -44.91 15.51
CA LEU A 64 -16.24 -44.97 15.89
C LEU A 64 -16.14 -44.79 17.40
N THR A 65 -15.67 -45.86 18.04
CA THR A 65 -15.37 -46.02 19.45
C THR A 65 -14.34 -45.00 19.93
N ARG A 66 -14.48 -44.56 21.20
CA ARG A 66 -13.54 -43.68 21.93
C ARG A 66 -12.08 -44.15 21.75
N GLY A 67 -11.29 -43.42 20.97
CA GLY A 67 -9.82 -43.48 20.94
C GLY A 67 -9.20 -42.46 21.92
N PRO A 68 -7.95 -42.64 22.34
CA PRO A 68 -7.33 -41.82 23.37
C PRO A 68 -7.08 -40.39 22.87
N GLN A 69 -7.26 -39.40 23.76
CA GLN A 69 -6.92 -38.01 23.50
C GLN A 69 -5.43 -37.89 23.17
N THR A 70 -5.11 -37.65 21.90
CA THR A 70 -3.76 -37.24 21.48
C THR A 70 -3.64 -35.74 21.70
N SER A 71 -2.92 -35.37 22.76
CA SER A 71 -2.34 -34.04 22.93
C SER A 71 -1.45 -33.68 21.73
N LEU A 72 -1.45 -32.41 21.33
CA LEU A 72 -0.44 -31.88 20.41
C LEU A 72 0.96 -32.23 20.94
N PRO A 73 1.92 -32.62 20.07
CA PRO A 73 3.27 -32.92 20.53
C PRO A 73 3.89 -31.63 21.09
N GLU A 74 4.26 -31.64 22.38
CA GLU A 74 5.20 -30.67 22.93
C GLU A 74 6.53 -30.85 22.18
N LEU A 75 6.78 -29.97 21.21
CA LEU A 75 8.07 -29.82 20.57
C LEU A 75 9.04 -29.25 21.62
N ASN A 76 9.78 -30.15 22.27
CA ASN A 76 10.84 -29.81 23.19
C ASN A 76 12.03 -29.24 22.40
N ILE A 77 11.95 -27.95 22.08
CA ILE A 77 13.09 -27.18 21.59
C ILE A 77 14.02 -27.03 22.81
N GLN A 78 15.12 -27.77 22.81
CA GLN A 78 16.19 -27.53 23.77
C GLN A 78 16.72 -26.12 23.56
N GLN A 79 16.20 -25.18 24.36
CA GLN A 79 16.76 -23.86 24.47
C GLN A 79 18.22 -23.99 24.94
N PRO A 80 19.17 -23.28 24.34
CA PRO A 80 20.50 -23.17 24.92
C PRO A 80 20.33 -22.60 26.33
N ALA A 81 20.71 -23.40 27.33
CA ALA A 81 20.53 -23.05 28.73
C ALA A 81 21.34 -21.78 29.06
N GLY A 82 20.66 -20.69 29.41
CA GLY A 82 21.25 -19.60 30.20
C GLY A 82 21.06 -18.15 29.72
N THR A 83 20.52 -17.90 28.52
CA THR A 83 20.22 -16.52 28.10
C THR A 83 18.74 -16.22 28.32
N ALA A 84 18.43 -15.16 29.08
CA ALA A 84 17.06 -14.67 29.20
C ALA A 84 16.48 -14.41 27.81
N ASP A 85 15.28 -14.92 27.53
CA ASP A 85 14.61 -14.72 26.24
C ASP A 85 14.35 -13.23 26.02
N LYS A 86 15.02 -12.65 25.03
CA LYS A 86 14.95 -11.23 24.69
C LYS A 86 14.40 -11.07 23.28
N VAL A 87 13.16 -10.61 23.20
CA VAL A 87 12.45 -10.39 21.95
C VAL A 87 12.72 -9.00 21.41
N GLY A 88 13.10 -8.92 20.14
CA GLY A 88 13.20 -7.68 19.38
C GLY A 88 12.12 -7.61 18.31
N VAL A 89 11.62 -6.41 18.04
CA VAL A 89 10.77 -6.10 16.88
C VAL A 89 11.48 -5.05 16.04
N LEU A 90 11.77 -5.35 14.78
CA LEU A 90 12.41 -4.43 13.84
C LEU A 90 11.36 -3.85 12.88
N LEU A 91 11.05 -2.56 13.04
CA LEU A 91 10.19 -1.81 12.14
C LEU A 91 10.99 -1.34 10.92
N LEU A 92 10.54 -1.69 9.71
CA LEU A 92 11.14 -1.23 8.46
C LEU A 92 10.27 -0.15 7.82
N ASN A 93 10.86 0.97 7.45
CA ASN A 93 10.17 2.05 6.74
C ASN A 93 11.13 2.80 5.80
N LEU A 94 10.62 3.70 4.96
CA LEU A 94 11.39 4.38 3.91
C LEU A 94 12.40 5.36 4.51
N GLY A 95 11.99 6.07 5.56
CA GLY A 95 12.67 7.24 6.07
C GLY A 95 12.22 8.51 5.37
N GLY A 96 12.73 9.64 5.86
CA GLY A 96 12.49 10.94 5.24
C GLY A 96 13.45 11.98 5.82
N PRO A 97 13.80 13.02 5.06
CA PRO A 97 14.74 14.04 5.49
C PRO A 97 14.16 14.81 6.68
N GLU A 98 14.95 15.01 7.75
CA GLU A 98 14.49 15.70 8.96
C GLU A 98 14.55 17.23 8.80
N THR A 99 15.44 17.70 7.95
CA THR A 99 15.62 19.12 7.61
C THR A 99 15.68 19.33 6.09
N LEU A 100 15.59 20.59 5.66
CA LEU A 100 15.69 20.93 4.23
C LEU A 100 17.07 20.63 3.63
N ASP A 101 18.13 20.70 4.44
CA ASP A 101 19.50 20.43 3.99
C ASP A 101 19.73 18.92 3.75
N ASP A 102 18.90 18.08 4.36
CA ASP A 102 18.96 16.61 4.22
C ASP A 102 18.36 16.11 2.90
N VAL A 103 17.56 16.92 2.23
CA VAL A 103 16.73 16.50 1.08
C VAL A 103 17.57 15.93 -0.06
N GLU A 104 18.67 16.60 -0.44
CA GLU A 104 19.54 16.11 -1.52
C GLU A 104 20.15 14.74 -1.17
N HIS A 105 20.63 14.57 0.07
CA HIS A 105 21.25 13.34 0.54
C HIS A 105 20.24 12.19 0.64
N PHE A 106 19.04 12.47 1.14
CA PHE A 106 17.94 11.52 1.15
C PHE A 106 17.58 11.06 -0.27
N LEU A 107 17.41 11.99 -1.20
CA LEU A 107 17.12 11.68 -2.61
C LEU A 107 18.25 10.91 -3.27
N PHE A 108 19.51 11.20 -2.93
CA PHE A 108 20.66 10.45 -3.42
C PHE A 108 20.56 8.98 -3.00
N ASN A 109 20.29 8.70 -1.72
CA ASN A 109 20.13 7.34 -1.20
C ASN A 109 18.96 6.62 -1.90
N LEU A 110 17.83 7.29 -2.07
CA LEU A 110 16.64 6.77 -2.76
C LEU A 110 16.93 6.40 -4.22
N PHE A 111 17.57 7.29 -4.99
CA PHE A 111 17.85 7.05 -6.40
C PHE A 111 19.05 6.13 -6.64
N ASN A 112 19.92 5.97 -5.65
CA ASN A 112 21.04 5.03 -5.71
C ASN A 112 20.58 3.59 -5.42
N ASP A 113 19.34 3.38 -4.98
CA ASP A 113 18.78 2.05 -4.79
C ASP A 113 18.48 1.37 -6.15
N PRO A 114 19.13 0.23 -6.45
CA PRO A 114 18.86 -0.52 -7.67
C PRO A 114 17.44 -1.08 -7.73
N ASP A 115 16.72 -1.16 -6.61
CA ASP A 115 15.32 -1.61 -6.59
C ASP A 115 14.32 -0.49 -6.91
N ILE A 116 14.71 0.78 -6.77
CA ILE A 116 13.91 1.94 -7.17
C ILE A 116 14.22 2.31 -8.62
N ILE A 117 15.49 2.46 -8.97
CA ILE A 117 15.94 2.75 -10.34
C ILE A 117 16.76 1.57 -10.85
N ARG A 118 16.10 0.68 -11.61
CA ARG A 118 16.70 -0.53 -12.18
C ARG A 118 17.44 -0.22 -13.48
N LEU A 119 18.75 0.05 -13.39
CA LEU A 119 19.60 0.13 -14.58
C LEU A 119 19.93 -1.27 -15.15
N PRO A 120 20.00 -1.42 -16.50
CA PRO A 120 20.44 -2.67 -17.13
C PRO A 120 21.82 -3.10 -16.61
N GLY A 121 22.08 -4.40 -16.53
CA GLY A 121 23.26 -4.96 -15.84
C GLY A 121 24.59 -4.28 -16.16
N GLN A 122 24.87 -4.00 -17.43
CA GLN A 122 26.11 -3.35 -17.84
C GLN A 122 26.19 -1.87 -17.45
N ALA A 123 25.07 -1.20 -17.18
CA ALA A 123 25.00 0.21 -16.81
C ALA A 123 24.94 0.44 -15.29
N LYS A 124 24.91 -0.61 -14.46
CA LYS A 124 24.83 -0.47 -12.98
C LYS A 124 25.97 0.34 -12.37
N PHE A 125 27.16 0.31 -12.97
CA PHE A 125 28.30 1.12 -12.50
C PHE A 125 28.05 2.64 -12.62
N LEU A 126 27.08 3.06 -13.44
CA LEU A 126 26.66 4.46 -13.59
C LEU A 126 25.60 4.88 -12.56
N GLN A 127 25.08 3.94 -11.75
CA GLN A 127 24.01 4.22 -10.77
C GLN A 127 24.36 5.40 -9.84
N PRO A 128 25.57 5.47 -9.22
CA PRO A 128 25.85 6.56 -8.29
C PRO A 128 25.90 7.93 -8.98
N LEU A 129 26.41 7.98 -10.21
CA LEU A 129 26.46 9.20 -11.01
C LEU A 129 25.06 9.67 -11.41
N LEU A 130 24.20 8.73 -11.82
CA LEU A 130 22.80 9.01 -12.13
C LEU A 130 22.06 9.50 -10.88
N ALA A 131 22.21 8.82 -9.76
CA ALA A 131 21.59 9.17 -8.48
C ALA A 131 22.01 10.58 -8.02
N TYR A 132 23.31 10.90 -8.12
CA TYR A 132 23.83 12.24 -7.82
C TYR A 132 23.22 13.33 -8.72
N THR A 133 23.13 13.07 -10.02
CA THR A 133 22.57 14.03 -10.96
C THR A 133 21.07 14.23 -10.71
N LEU A 134 20.31 13.14 -10.54
CA LEU A 134 18.87 13.19 -10.28
C LEU A 134 18.52 13.83 -8.94
N SER A 135 19.28 13.52 -7.88
CA SER A 135 19.09 14.12 -6.55
C SER A 135 19.30 15.63 -6.61
N LYS A 136 20.38 16.12 -7.20
CA LYS A 136 20.62 17.56 -7.38
C LYS A 136 19.54 18.27 -8.19
N LEU A 137 19.06 17.64 -9.26
CA LEU A 137 18.00 18.22 -10.09
C LEU A 137 16.65 18.27 -9.37
N ARG A 138 16.34 17.28 -8.52
CA ARG A 138 15.06 17.17 -7.82
C ARG A 138 15.04 17.81 -6.44
N ALA A 139 16.19 18.03 -5.83
CA ALA A 139 16.29 18.59 -4.48
C ALA A 139 15.57 19.92 -4.34
N PRO A 140 15.71 20.92 -5.24
CA PRO A 140 15.03 22.21 -5.08
C PRO A 140 13.50 22.08 -4.98
N LYS A 141 12.88 21.36 -5.92
CA LYS A 141 11.42 21.13 -5.90
C LYS A 141 10.99 20.34 -4.65
N SER A 142 11.75 19.31 -4.28
CA SER A 142 11.42 18.48 -3.12
C SER A 142 11.57 19.26 -1.80
N SER A 143 12.58 20.12 -1.69
CA SER A 143 12.79 21.00 -0.54
C SER A 143 11.68 22.04 -0.40
N GLU A 144 11.11 22.54 -1.50
CA GLU A 144 9.91 23.39 -1.45
C GLU A 144 8.71 22.65 -0.85
N GLY A 145 8.48 21.40 -1.25
CA GLY A 145 7.44 20.56 -0.67
C GLY A 145 7.66 20.30 0.82
N TYR A 146 8.89 19.92 1.23
CA TYR A 146 9.23 19.76 2.65
C TYR A 146 9.09 21.07 3.44
N LYS A 147 9.40 22.21 2.83
CA LYS A 147 9.24 23.53 3.46
C LYS A 147 7.77 23.85 3.70
N ALA A 148 6.88 23.49 2.77
CA ALA A 148 5.44 23.71 2.89
C ALA A 148 4.82 22.95 4.07
N ILE A 149 5.37 21.79 4.43
CA ILE A 149 4.86 20.93 5.51
C ILE A 149 5.57 21.13 6.86
N GLY A 150 6.43 22.15 6.99
CA GLY A 150 7.09 22.50 8.25
C GLY A 150 8.61 22.33 8.28
N GLY A 151 9.26 22.06 7.15
CA GLY A 151 10.73 22.06 6.99
C GLY A 151 11.40 20.70 7.02
N GLY A 152 10.64 19.60 7.08
CA GLY A 152 11.15 18.23 7.13
C GLY A 152 10.03 17.20 7.18
N SER A 153 10.37 15.93 7.00
CA SER A 153 9.44 14.81 7.06
C SER A 153 9.08 14.47 8.51
N PRO A 154 7.78 14.41 8.88
CA PRO A 154 7.38 13.96 10.20
C PRO A 154 7.47 12.43 10.37
N LEU A 155 7.75 11.69 9.27
CA LEU A 155 7.72 10.23 9.22
C LEU A 155 8.58 9.59 10.32
N ARG A 156 9.81 10.09 10.51
CA ARG A 156 10.73 9.51 11.49
C ARG A 156 10.19 9.65 12.93
N ARG A 157 9.80 10.87 13.30
CA ARG A 157 9.21 11.14 14.61
C ARG A 157 7.97 10.26 14.87
N ILE A 158 7.07 10.17 13.89
CA ILE A 158 5.85 9.36 14.00
C ILE A 158 6.19 7.87 14.11
N THR A 159 7.20 7.39 13.39
CA THR A 159 7.64 5.99 13.47
C THR A 159 8.25 5.67 14.84
N ASP A 160 9.00 6.60 15.44
CA ASP A 160 9.50 6.45 16.81
C ASP A 160 8.35 6.44 17.84
N GLU A 161 7.31 7.26 17.63
CA GLU A 161 6.08 7.23 18.44
C GLU A 161 5.31 5.92 18.28
N GLN A 162 5.21 5.38 17.05
CA GLN A 162 4.63 4.07 16.77
C GLN A 162 5.42 2.95 17.46
N ALA A 163 6.75 3.01 17.43
CA ALA A 163 7.62 2.04 18.10
C ALA A 163 7.40 2.03 19.62
N ALA A 164 7.33 3.20 20.24
CA ALA A 164 7.03 3.33 21.66
C ALA A 164 5.63 2.79 22.00
N ALA A 165 4.61 3.18 21.23
CA ALA A 165 3.24 2.73 21.42
C ALA A 165 3.09 1.21 21.24
N LEU A 166 3.80 0.63 20.27
CA LEU A 166 3.85 -0.82 20.05
C LEU A 166 4.53 -1.54 21.21
N SER A 167 5.66 -1.03 21.71
CA SER A 167 6.33 -1.60 22.89
C SER A 167 5.41 -1.62 24.12
N ASP A 168 4.70 -0.51 24.37
CA ASP A 168 3.72 -0.42 25.44
C ASP A 168 2.54 -1.38 25.24
N ALA A 169 2.07 -1.56 24.01
CA ALA A 169 1.00 -2.49 23.67
C ALA A 169 1.41 -3.95 23.89
N LEU A 170 2.60 -4.34 23.45
CA LEU A 170 3.17 -5.66 23.70
C LEU A 170 3.32 -5.94 25.19
N LYS A 171 3.81 -4.96 25.95
CA LYS A 171 3.95 -5.06 27.40
C LYS A 171 2.61 -5.24 28.10
N ARG A 172 1.57 -4.49 27.70
CA ARG A 172 0.19 -4.67 28.20
C ARG A 172 -0.35 -6.07 27.92
N LYS A 173 0.03 -6.68 26.78
CA LYS A 173 -0.34 -8.05 26.39
C LYS A 173 0.59 -9.12 26.98
N GLY A 174 1.51 -8.75 27.87
CA GLY A 174 2.37 -9.68 28.62
C GLY A 174 3.68 -10.08 27.93
N GLN A 175 4.03 -9.43 26.81
CA GLN A 175 5.30 -9.65 26.11
C GLN A 175 6.21 -8.43 26.29
N ASN A 176 7.35 -8.61 26.94
CA ASN A 176 8.38 -7.58 26.96
C ASN A 176 9.20 -7.70 25.67
N ALA A 177 9.23 -6.65 24.86
CA ALA A 177 9.97 -6.62 23.60
C ALA A 177 10.55 -5.22 23.35
N ASP A 178 11.80 -5.21 22.89
CA ASP A 178 12.47 -3.98 22.47
C ASP A 178 12.12 -3.72 20.99
N VAL A 179 11.68 -2.50 20.69
CA VAL A 179 11.24 -2.12 19.33
C VAL A 179 12.29 -1.20 18.72
N TYR A 180 12.78 -1.58 17.54
CA TYR A 180 13.83 -0.90 16.80
C TYR A 180 13.25 -0.33 15.51
N VAL A 181 13.74 0.85 15.11
CA VAL A 181 13.34 1.52 13.88
C VAL A 181 14.51 1.47 12.90
N ALA A 182 14.26 0.99 11.69
CA ALA A 182 15.19 0.99 10.58
C ALA A 182 14.56 1.66 9.36
N MET A 183 15.27 2.65 8.84
CA MET A 183 14.89 3.44 7.69
C MET A 183 15.77 3.06 6.50
N ARG A 184 15.16 2.97 5.32
CA ARG A 184 15.86 2.51 4.11
C ARG A 184 16.80 3.57 3.51
N TYR A 185 16.38 4.83 3.52
CA TYR A 185 17.10 5.94 2.84
C TYR A 185 17.47 7.11 3.75
N TRP A 186 17.10 7.05 5.03
CA TRP A 186 17.48 8.03 6.03
C TRP A 186 17.80 7.38 7.37
N TYR A 187 18.15 8.16 8.39
CA TYR A 187 18.50 7.64 9.71
C TYR A 187 17.25 7.23 10.54
N PRO A 188 17.33 6.17 11.37
CA PRO A 188 18.49 5.32 11.56
C PRO A 188 18.54 4.32 10.41
N PHE A 189 19.70 4.11 9.81
CA PHE A 189 19.82 3.12 8.76
C PHE A 189 19.61 1.70 9.32
N THR A 190 19.34 0.75 8.43
CA THR A 190 19.10 -0.64 8.80
C THR A 190 20.29 -1.20 9.59
N GLU A 191 21.50 -0.87 9.18
CA GLU A 191 22.76 -1.26 9.82
C GLU A 191 22.85 -0.75 11.28
N GLU A 192 22.44 0.50 11.54
CA GLU A 192 22.47 1.06 12.89
C GLU A 192 21.46 0.40 13.82
N ALA A 193 20.28 0.04 13.30
CA ALA A 193 19.28 -0.71 14.06
C ALA A 193 19.79 -2.13 14.37
N LEU A 194 20.48 -2.77 13.42
CA LEU A 194 21.05 -4.10 13.60
C LEU A 194 22.22 -4.12 14.59
N GLU A 195 23.05 -3.07 14.63
CA GLU A 195 24.07 -2.94 15.68
C GLU A 195 23.43 -2.87 17.06
N LYS A 196 22.37 -2.06 17.24
CA LYS A 196 21.62 -2.00 18.51
C LYS A 196 21.02 -3.34 18.90
N ILE A 197 20.40 -4.07 17.96
CA ILE A 197 19.86 -5.42 18.18
C ILE A 197 20.95 -6.38 18.70
N LYS A 198 22.18 -6.28 18.17
CA LYS A 198 23.32 -7.07 18.63
C LYS A 198 23.81 -6.63 20.01
N GLU A 199 23.96 -5.33 20.25
CA GLU A 199 24.36 -4.76 21.55
C GLU A 199 23.40 -5.16 22.66
N ASP A 200 22.11 -5.19 22.35
CA ASP A 200 21.06 -5.57 23.26
C ASP A 200 20.99 -7.08 23.51
N ASN A 201 21.69 -7.92 22.74
CA ASN A 201 21.64 -9.38 22.82
C ASN A 201 20.21 -9.94 22.61
N VAL A 202 19.51 -9.41 21.61
CA VAL A 202 18.21 -9.96 21.18
C VAL A 202 18.39 -11.42 20.77
N THR A 203 17.51 -12.31 21.25
CA THR A 203 17.55 -13.75 21.00
C THR A 203 16.50 -14.23 20.00
N ARG A 204 15.45 -13.42 19.76
CA ARG A 204 14.38 -13.69 18.78
C ARG A 204 13.94 -12.38 18.14
N LEU A 205 13.84 -12.34 16.82
CA LEU A 205 13.51 -11.12 16.07
C LEU A 205 12.24 -11.27 15.25
N VAL A 206 11.32 -10.32 15.36
CA VAL A 206 10.19 -10.15 14.43
C VAL A 206 10.47 -8.93 13.56
N VAL A 207 10.46 -9.11 12.24
CA VAL A 207 10.65 -8.04 11.27
C VAL A 207 9.28 -7.61 10.75
N LEU A 208 8.97 -6.33 10.85
CA LEU A 208 7.67 -5.76 10.53
C LEU A 208 7.84 -4.51 9.66
N PRO A 209 7.77 -4.64 8.33
CA PRO A 209 7.62 -3.48 7.45
C PRO A 209 6.33 -2.71 7.76
N LEU A 210 6.42 -1.39 7.86
CA LEU A 210 5.27 -0.50 8.08
C LEU A 210 4.51 -0.17 6.77
N TYR A 211 4.49 -1.12 5.84
CA TYR A 211 3.70 -1.09 4.62
C TYR A 211 2.65 -2.20 4.72
N PRO A 212 1.33 -1.88 4.72
CA PRO A 212 0.30 -2.91 4.80
C PRO A 212 0.35 -3.86 3.60
N GLN A 213 0.60 -3.31 2.41
CA GLN A 213 0.74 -4.05 1.15
C GLN A 213 2.23 -4.24 0.84
N PHE A 214 2.61 -5.46 0.46
CA PHE A 214 3.95 -5.75 -0.02
C PHE A 214 4.16 -5.13 -1.41
N SER A 215 5.31 -4.49 -1.60
CA SER A 215 5.83 -4.19 -2.92
C SER A 215 7.33 -4.49 -2.98
N ILE A 216 7.80 -4.87 -4.17
CA ILE A 216 9.21 -5.13 -4.45
C ILE A 216 10.06 -3.88 -4.18
N SER A 217 9.53 -2.68 -4.42
CA SER A 217 10.24 -1.41 -4.22
C SER A 217 10.23 -0.89 -2.79
N THR A 218 9.38 -1.40 -1.91
CA THR A 218 9.28 -0.96 -0.50
C THR A 218 9.77 -2.04 0.47
N SER A 219 8.88 -2.94 0.90
CA SER A 219 9.19 -4.09 1.76
C SER A 219 10.29 -4.94 1.14
N GLY A 220 10.20 -5.23 -0.18
CA GLY A 220 11.20 -6.03 -0.87
C GLY A 220 12.61 -5.44 -0.83
N SER A 221 12.75 -4.12 -1.05
CA SER A 221 14.07 -3.46 -0.98
C SER A 221 14.65 -3.53 0.44
N SER A 222 13.83 -3.25 1.45
CA SER A 222 14.27 -3.27 2.86
C SER A 222 14.65 -4.68 3.31
N LEU A 223 13.89 -5.69 2.89
CA LEU A 223 14.17 -7.09 3.19
C LEU A 223 15.42 -7.61 2.46
N ARG A 224 15.68 -7.20 1.20
CA ARG A 224 16.93 -7.56 0.50
C ARG A 224 18.17 -6.97 1.17
N LEU A 225 18.11 -5.72 1.61
CA LEU A 225 19.19 -5.12 2.40
C LEU A 225 19.42 -5.92 3.69
N LEU A 226 18.33 -6.24 4.40
CA LEU A 226 18.38 -7.01 5.63
C LEU A 226 18.99 -8.42 5.41
N GLU A 227 18.63 -9.09 4.31
CA GLU A 227 19.19 -10.38 3.92
C GLU A 227 20.70 -10.29 3.70
N GLU A 228 21.17 -9.25 3.01
CA GLU A 228 22.59 -8.99 2.78
C GLU A 228 23.33 -8.72 4.09
N SER A 229 22.76 -7.89 4.98
CA SER A 229 23.32 -7.66 6.32
C SER A 229 23.42 -8.95 7.12
N PHE A 230 22.40 -9.82 7.07
CA PHE A 230 22.41 -11.10 7.78
C PHE A 230 23.45 -12.04 7.20
N LYS A 231 23.58 -12.12 5.87
CA LYS A 231 24.61 -12.94 5.21
C LYS A 231 26.03 -12.50 5.56
N ASN A 232 26.26 -11.21 5.76
CA ASN A 232 27.60 -10.67 5.99
C ASN A 232 28.02 -10.61 7.47
N ASP A 233 27.11 -10.89 8.42
CA ASP A 233 27.39 -10.85 9.86
C ASP A 233 27.13 -12.21 10.55
N PRO A 234 28.18 -12.91 11.03
CA PRO A 234 28.05 -14.20 11.70
C PRO A 234 27.14 -14.23 12.93
N LYS A 235 26.98 -13.11 13.65
CA LYS A 235 26.06 -13.02 14.80
C LYS A 235 24.61 -12.96 14.32
N LEU A 236 24.34 -12.20 13.27
CA LEU A 236 22.99 -12.06 12.71
C LEU A 236 22.52 -13.34 12.00
N GLN A 237 23.44 -14.09 11.36
CA GLN A 237 23.10 -15.40 10.78
C GLN A 237 22.50 -16.39 11.79
N GLN A 238 22.90 -16.26 13.06
CA GLN A 238 22.44 -17.15 14.13
C GLN A 238 21.19 -16.64 14.82
N LEU A 239 20.76 -15.40 14.54
CA LEU A 239 19.58 -14.79 15.14
C LEU A 239 18.31 -15.37 14.51
N PRO A 240 17.52 -16.17 15.24
CA PRO A 240 16.25 -16.65 14.76
C PRO A 240 15.32 -15.47 14.51
N HIS A 241 14.72 -15.42 13.32
CA HIS A 241 13.81 -14.34 12.95
C HIS A 241 12.61 -14.85 12.16
N THR A 242 11.58 -14.01 12.12
CA THR A 242 10.43 -14.16 11.22
C THR A 242 10.03 -12.79 10.71
N VAL A 243 9.40 -12.73 9.55
CA VAL A 243 8.99 -11.50 8.89
C VAL A 243 7.47 -11.53 8.67
N ILE A 244 6.81 -10.41 8.95
CA ILE A 244 5.40 -10.15 8.68
C ILE A 244 5.34 -9.35 7.37
N ALA A 245 5.27 -10.02 6.21
CA ALA A 245 5.57 -9.37 4.93
C ALA A 245 4.49 -8.41 4.41
N SER A 246 3.21 -8.77 4.58
CA SER A 246 2.04 -7.92 4.27
C SER A 246 0.91 -8.18 5.27
N TRP A 247 0.16 -7.15 5.61
CA TRP A 247 -0.83 -7.20 6.69
C TRP A 247 -2.07 -6.32 6.43
N TYR A 248 -2.31 -5.95 5.17
CA TYR A 248 -3.45 -5.14 4.74
C TYR A 248 -4.83 -5.75 5.08
N GLN A 249 -4.91 -7.06 5.24
CA GLN A 249 -6.14 -7.80 5.56
C GLN A 249 -6.43 -7.88 7.06
N ARG A 250 -5.55 -7.37 7.92
CA ARG A 250 -5.75 -7.45 9.37
C ARG A 250 -6.98 -6.66 9.79
N ARG A 251 -7.78 -7.27 10.66
CA ARG A 251 -9.07 -6.74 11.06
C ARG A 251 -8.95 -5.40 11.78
N GLY A 252 -7.95 -5.25 12.66
CA GLY A 252 -7.76 -4.00 13.41
C GLY A 252 -7.35 -2.84 12.50
N TYR A 253 -6.44 -3.07 11.55
CA TYR A 253 -6.08 -2.12 10.51
C TYR A 253 -7.31 -1.69 9.68
N VAL A 254 -8.08 -2.65 9.14
CA VAL A 254 -9.30 -2.36 8.35
C VAL A 254 -10.32 -1.58 9.17
N THR A 255 -10.50 -1.95 10.45
CA THR A 255 -11.41 -1.26 11.38
C THR A 255 -10.95 0.17 11.63
N ALA A 256 -9.67 0.38 11.89
CA ALA A 256 -9.11 1.71 12.15
C ALA A 256 -9.22 2.63 10.92
N MET A 257 -8.97 2.12 9.72
CA MET A 257 -9.18 2.88 8.48
C MET A 257 -10.66 3.24 8.29
N ALA A 258 -11.57 2.28 8.49
CA ALA A 258 -13.01 2.54 8.42
C ALA A 258 -13.47 3.56 9.47
N ASP A 259 -12.91 3.53 10.68
CA ASP A 259 -13.18 4.54 11.73
C ASP A 259 -12.78 5.94 11.27
N LEU A 260 -11.57 6.10 10.71
CA LEU A 260 -11.08 7.40 10.25
C LEU A 260 -11.85 7.92 9.04
N ILE A 261 -12.22 7.04 8.10
CA ILE A 261 -13.09 7.40 6.96
C ILE A 261 -14.45 7.87 7.48
N GLN A 262 -15.10 7.11 8.35
CA GLN A 262 -16.39 7.45 8.92
C GLN A 262 -16.35 8.77 9.69
N GLN A 263 -15.30 9.01 10.48
CA GLN A 263 -15.11 10.29 11.19
C GLN A 263 -14.92 11.45 10.20
N SER A 264 -14.12 11.24 9.15
CA SER A 264 -13.83 12.27 8.15
C SER A 264 -15.04 12.59 7.28
N LEU A 265 -15.97 11.65 7.07
CA LEU A 265 -17.23 11.91 6.38
C LEU A 265 -18.11 12.92 7.14
N GLN A 266 -18.00 13.01 8.47
CA GLN A 266 -18.80 13.93 9.29
C GLN A 266 -18.53 15.40 9.02
N GLN A 267 -17.40 15.73 8.37
CA GLN A 267 -17.09 17.11 7.97
C GLN A 267 -17.97 17.60 6.80
N PHE A 268 -18.62 16.69 6.07
CA PHE A 268 -19.48 17.01 4.94
C PHE A 268 -20.94 17.13 5.37
N GLN A 269 -21.65 18.11 4.79
CA GLN A 269 -23.09 18.30 5.05
C GLN A 269 -23.93 17.16 4.46
N GLU A 270 -23.64 16.77 3.22
CA GLU A 270 -24.30 15.66 2.52
C GLU A 270 -23.35 14.46 2.47
N GLN A 271 -23.30 13.68 3.55
CA GLN A 271 -22.32 12.59 3.70
C GLN A 271 -22.50 11.50 2.64
N ASP A 272 -23.74 11.16 2.29
CA ASP A 272 -24.05 10.08 1.34
C ASP A 272 -23.64 10.39 -0.11
N SER A 273 -23.43 11.66 -0.45
CA SER A 273 -23.05 12.10 -1.80
C SER A 273 -21.53 12.28 -1.98
N VAL A 274 -20.75 12.06 -0.92
CA VAL A 274 -19.28 12.16 -0.96
C VAL A 274 -18.69 10.97 -1.73
N GLU A 275 -17.79 11.27 -2.67
CA GLU A 275 -16.94 10.27 -3.33
C GLU A 275 -15.76 9.93 -2.41
N ILE A 276 -15.62 8.66 -2.04
CA ILE A 276 -14.44 8.18 -1.30
C ILE A 276 -13.34 7.89 -2.32
N PHE A 277 -12.28 8.69 -2.29
CA PHE A 277 -11.20 8.62 -3.26
C PHE A 277 -9.94 8.03 -2.63
N PHE A 278 -9.70 6.74 -2.87
CA PHE A 278 -8.48 6.08 -2.43
C PHE A 278 -7.30 6.50 -3.31
N SER A 279 -6.32 7.15 -2.69
CA SER A 279 -5.07 7.51 -3.35
C SER A 279 -3.95 6.59 -2.87
N ALA A 280 -3.43 5.79 -3.80
CA ALA A 280 -2.34 4.86 -3.56
C ALA A 280 -1.08 5.33 -4.31
N HIS A 281 0.11 5.15 -3.74
CA HIS A 281 1.35 5.41 -4.47
C HIS A 281 1.43 4.52 -5.71
N GLY A 282 1.74 5.09 -6.87
CA GLY A 282 1.89 4.35 -8.11
C GLY A 282 3.13 3.46 -8.09
N VAL A 283 3.13 2.40 -8.91
CA VAL A 283 4.34 1.64 -9.24
C VAL A 283 4.45 1.48 -10.76
N PRO A 284 5.65 1.29 -11.32
CA PRO A 284 5.80 0.93 -12.72
C PRO A 284 5.01 -0.33 -13.07
N VAL A 285 4.35 -0.35 -14.24
CA VAL A 285 3.57 -1.51 -14.70
C VAL A 285 4.43 -2.78 -14.80
N SER A 286 5.70 -2.63 -15.18
CA SER A 286 6.64 -3.74 -15.28
C SER A 286 6.90 -4.43 -13.93
N TYR A 287 6.72 -3.76 -12.80
CA TYR A 287 6.84 -4.42 -11.49
C TYR A 287 5.73 -5.45 -11.32
N VAL A 288 4.50 -5.09 -11.67
CA VAL A 288 3.34 -5.98 -11.57
C VAL A 288 3.35 -7.04 -12.66
N GLU A 289 3.47 -6.64 -13.93
CA GLU A 289 3.30 -7.54 -15.07
C GLU A 289 4.52 -8.42 -15.35
N GLU A 290 5.74 -7.92 -15.14
CA GLU A 290 6.97 -8.64 -15.50
C GLU A 290 7.68 -9.25 -14.29
N ALA A 291 7.67 -8.55 -13.14
CA ALA A 291 8.33 -9.02 -11.92
C ALA A 291 7.38 -9.71 -10.92
N GLY A 292 6.06 -9.67 -11.14
CA GLY A 292 5.09 -10.33 -10.28
C GLY A 292 4.83 -9.64 -8.94
N ASP A 293 5.02 -8.31 -8.88
CA ASP A 293 4.75 -7.53 -7.67
C ASP A 293 3.26 -7.63 -7.26
N PRO A 294 2.95 -8.14 -6.05
CA PRO A 294 1.58 -8.36 -5.59
C PRO A 294 0.86 -7.05 -5.19
N TYR A 295 1.56 -5.91 -5.15
CA TYR A 295 1.07 -4.64 -4.63
C TYR A 295 -0.30 -4.25 -5.17
N LYS A 296 -0.54 -4.39 -6.47
CA LYS A 296 -1.83 -4.06 -7.09
C LYS A 296 -2.96 -4.93 -6.53
N GLU A 297 -2.74 -6.24 -6.45
CA GLU A 297 -3.75 -7.19 -5.98
C GLU A 297 -4.03 -7.00 -4.48
N GLU A 298 -2.99 -6.82 -3.68
CA GLU A 298 -3.11 -6.56 -2.23
C GLU A 298 -3.80 -5.21 -1.97
N MET A 299 -3.51 -4.17 -2.77
CA MET A 299 -4.15 -2.87 -2.67
C MET A 299 -5.66 -2.93 -2.99
N GLU A 300 -6.03 -3.59 -4.08
CA GLU A 300 -7.44 -3.75 -4.47
C GLU A 300 -8.22 -4.57 -3.43
N GLN A 301 -7.61 -5.61 -2.87
CA GLN A 301 -8.21 -6.40 -1.78
C GLN A 301 -8.33 -5.59 -0.49
N CYS A 302 -7.31 -4.82 -0.12
CA CYS A 302 -7.33 -3.91 1.04
C CYS A 302 -8.51 -2.96 0.97
N ILE A 303 -8.70 -2.30 -0.17
CA ILE A 303 -9.81 -1.36 -0.38
C ILE A 303 -11.15 -2.10 -0.33
N SER A 304 -11.24 -3.28 -0.92
CA SER A 304 -12.45 -4.11 -0.82
C SER A 304 -12.82 -4.42 0.63
N LEU A 305 -11.85 -4.78 1.47
CA LEU A 305 -12.08 -5.07 2.89
C LEU A 305 -12.52 -3.83 3.67
N ILE A 306 -11.89 -2.68 3.43
CA ILE A 306 -12.29 -1.39 4.02
C ILE A 306 -13.72 -1.03 3.62
N MET A 307 -14.06 -1.14 2.33
CA MET A 307 -15.42 -0.84 1.85
C MET A 307 -16.46 -1.83 2.38
N GLN A 308 -16.12 -3.11 2.56
CA GLN A 308 -16.99 -4.09 3.20
C GLN A 308 -17.26 -3.74 4.67
N GLU A 309 -16.24 -3.29 5.40
CA GLU A 309 -16.40 -2.84 6.79
C GLU A 309 -17.25 -1.56 6.88
N LEU A 310 -17.07 -0.59 5.97
CA LEU A 310 -17.93 0.59 5.85
C LEU A 310 -19.39 0.20 5.54
N GLN A 311 -19.60 -0.75 4.63
CA GLN A 311 -20.93 -1.25 4.30
C GLN A 311 -21.62 -1.91 5.50
N ARG A 312 -20.88 -2.67 6.33
CA ARG A 312 -21.41 -3.22 7.59
C ARG A 312 -21.84 -2.14 8.58
N ARG A 313 -21.29 -0.93 8.46
CA ARG A 313 -21.63 0.25 9.26
C ARG A 313 -22.72 1.11 8.62
N HIS A 314 -23.34 0.64 7.53
CA HIS A 314 -24.37 1.35 6.76
C HIS A 314 -23.84 2.59 6.02
N ILE A 315 -22.55 2.60 5.67
CA ILE A 315 -21.93 3.62 4.83
C ILE A 315 -21.78 3.03 3.43
N SER A 316 -22.49 3.59 2.45
CA SER A 316 -22.59 3.06 1.08
C SER A 316 -22.16 4.05 0.01
N ASN A 317 -21.23 4.96 0.36
CA ASN A 317 -20.63 5.90 -0.57
C ASN A 317 -20.00 5.20 -1.78
N HIS A 318 -20.03 5.89 -2.92
CA HIS A 318 -19.22 5.51 -4.07
C HIS A 318 -17.73 5.65 -3.72
N HIS A 319 -16.91 4.82 -4.36
CA HIS A 319 -15.46 4.88 -4.19
C HIS A 319 -14.73 4.70 -5.51
N THR A 320 -13.56 5.33 -5.58
CA THR A 320 -12.63 5.25 -6.70
C THR A 320 -11.22 5.02 -6.17
N LEU A 321 -10.44 4.17 -6.82
CA LEU A 321 -9.00 3.99 -6.59
C LEU A 321 -8.22 4.64 -7.73
N ALA A 322 -7.22 5.45 -7.39
CA ALA A 322 -6.24 5.96 -8.35
C ALA A 322 -4.81 5.94 -7.78
N TYR A 323 -3.85 6.00 -8.68
CA TYR A 323 -2.42 5.90 -8.38
C TYR A 323 -1.71 7.25 -8.56
N GLN A 324 -1.01 7.70 -7.53
CA GLN A 324 -0.33 9.00 -7.44
C GLN A 324 1.18 8.93 -7.72
N SER A 325 1.85 10.09 -7.68
CA SER A 325 3.32 10.24 -7.65
C SER A 325 4.11 9.55 -8.78
N ARG A 326 3.55 9.45 -10.00
CA ARG A 326 4.26 8.89 -11.16
C ARG A 326 5.50 9.72 -11.53
N VAL A 327 6.60 9.06 -11.86
CA VAL A 327 7.83 9.74 -12.30
C VAL A 327 8.48 9.13 -13.53
N GLY A 328 9.01 10.00 -14.39
CA GLY A 328 9.75 9.60 -15.58
C GLY A 328 8.86 9.08 -16.72
N PRO A 329 9.48 8.57 -17.80
CA PRO A 329 8.79 8.26 -19.05
C PRO A 329 8.23 6.83 -19.14
N VAL A 330 8.39 6.02 -18.09
CA VAL A 330 7.88 4.63 -18.06
C VAL A 330 6.38 4.62 -17.80
N GLN A 331 5.71 3.50 -18.12
CA GLN A 331 4.29 3.34 -17.82
C GLN A 331 4.10 2.97 -16.35
N TRP A 332 3.19 3.66 -15.69
CA TRP A 332 2.81 3.44 -14.29
C TRP A 332 1.41 2.85 -14.20
N LEU A 333 1.09 2.24 -13.05
CA LEU A 333 -0.26 1.77 -12.78
C LEU A 333 -1.30 2.88 -12.95
N GLN A 334 -2.44 2.49 -13.50
CA GLN A 334 -3.57 3.33 -13.81
C GLN A 334 -4.81 2.87 -13.02
N PRO A 335 -5.78 3.76 -12.77
CA PRO A 335 -5.88 5.13 -13.29
C PRO A 335 -4.99 6.13 -12.51
N TYR A 336 -4.64 7.25 -13.13
CA TYR A 336 -3.77 8.26 -12.52
C TYR A 336 -4.57 9.27 -11.71
N THR A 337 -4.12 9.59 -10.49
CA THR A 337 -4.83 10.48 -9.57
C THR A 337 -5.22 11.81 -10.20
N ASP A 338 -4.29 12.45 -10.91
CA ASP A 338 -4.52 13.75 -11.54
C ASP A 338 -5.56 13.69 -12.68
N VAL A 339 -5.61 12.58 -13.43
CA VAL A 339 -6.59 12.38 -14.50
C VAL A 339 -7.96 12.09 -13.89
N THR A 340 -8.01 11.18 -12.92
CA THR A 340 -9.26 10.74 -12.30
C THR A 340 -9.96 11.87 -11.54
N ILE A 341 -9.23 12.75 -10.84
CA ILE A 341 -9.83 13.91 -10.17
C ILE A 341 -10.54 14.83 -11.19
N ARG A 342 -9.91 15.09 -12.35
CA ARG A 342 -10.52 15.89 -13.43
C ARG A 342 -11.76 15.23 -14.00
N GLU A 343 -11.71 13.91 -14.22
CA GLU A 343 -12.86 13.13 -14.72
C GLU A 343 -14.02 13.13 -13.73
N LEU A 344 -13.77 12.95 -12.44
CA LEU A 344 -14.79 13.01 -11.38
C LEU A 344 -15.46 14.40 -11.34
N GLY A 345 -14.66 15.46 -11.39
CA GLY A 345 -15.17 16.84 -11.45
C GLY A 345 -16.02 17.09 -12.70
N ALA A 346 -15.56 16.64 -13.87
CA ALA A 346 -16.31 16.73 -15.13
C ALA A 346 -17.62 15.92 -15.11
N ASN A 347 -17.64 14.79 -14.41
CA ASN A 347 -18.83 13.96 -14.19
C ASN A 347 -19.78 14.51 -13.11
N GLY A 348 -19.47 15.67 -12.52
CA GLY A 348 -20.35 16.39 -11.61
C GLY A 348 -20.17 16.06 -10.13
N VAL A 349 -19.14 15.31 -9.74
CA VAL A 349 -18.81 15.08 -8.32
C VAL A 349 -18.52 16.43 -7.64
N LYS A 350 -19.18 16.70 -6.51
CA LYS A 350 -19.06 17.96 -5.76
C LYS A 350 -18.33 17.85 -4.44
N SER A 351 -18.29 16.65 -3.87
CA SER A 351 -17.67 16.37 -2.58
C SER A 351 -16.75 15.16 -2.72
N LEU A 352 -15.47 15.32 -2.37
CA LEU A 352 -14.46 14.26 -2.48
C LEU A 352 -13.70 14.15 -1.16
N LEU A 353 -13.64 12.92 -0.62
CA LEU A 353 -12.85 12.57 0.56
C LEU A 353 -11.65 11.70 0.14
N ALA A 354 -10.45 12.28 0.15
CA ALA A 354 -9.22 11.59 -0.19
C ALA A 354 -8.76 10.67 0.95
N VAL A 355 -8.41 9.42 0.63
CA VAL A 355 -7.94 8.40 1.58
C VAL A 355 -6.53 7.97 1.18
N PRO A 356 -5.47 8.41 1.88
CA PRO A 356 -4.13 7.86 1.68
C PRO A 356 -4.08 6.43 2.22
N VAL A 357 -3.93 5.44 1.34
CA VAL A 357 -4.06 4.01 1.70
C VAL A 357 -2.75 3.21 1.61
N SER A 358 -1.70 3.80 1.02
CA SER A 358 -0.39 3.14 0.86
C SER A 358 0.54 3.27 2.07
N PHE A 359 0.25 4.19 3.00
CA PHE A 359 1.13 4.49 4.12
C PHE A 359 0.33 4.71 5.40
N VAL A 360 0.93 4.39 6.54
CA VAL A 360 0.30 4.49 7.86
C VAL A 360 0.71 5.71 8.66
N SER A 361 1.60 6.55 8.13
CA SER A 361 2.12 7.73 8.82
C SER A 361 2.05 8.94 7.89
N GLU A 362 1.84 10.13 8.47
CA GLU A 362 1.93 11.38 7.70
C GLU A 362 3.35 11.54 7.11
N HIS A 363 3.41 12.00 5.87
CA HIS A 363 4.65 12.23 5.12
C HIS A 363 4.38 13.21 3.97
N ILE A 364 5.38 13.47 3.13
CA ILE A 364 5.27 14.49 2.09
C ILE A 364 4.09 14.25 1.13
N GLU A 365 3.79 13.01 0.76
CA GLU A 365 2.70 12.74 -0.18
C GLU A 365 1.32 13.00 0.43
N THR A 366 1.15 12.85 1.75
CA THR A 366 -0.13 13.18 2.40
C THR A 366 -0.28 14.68 2.65
N LEU A 367 0.77 15.31 3.16
CA LEU A 367 0.72 16.69 3.66
C LEU A 367 0.93 17.75 2.56
N GLU A 368 1.59 17.39 1.47
CA GLU A 368 1.85 18.29 0.36
C GLU A 368 1.07 17.85 -0.89
N GLU A 369 1.32 16.65 -1.40
CA GLU A 369 0.71 16.20 -2.66
C GLU A 369 -0.83 16.11 -2.54
N ILE A 370 -1.36 15.45 -1.50
CA ILE A 370 -2.83 15.34 -1.31
C ILE A 370 -3.45 16.65 -0.77
N ASP A 371 -2.91 17.21 0.30
CA ASP A 371 -3.51 18.37 0.99
C ASP A 371 -3.38 19.69 0.21
N MET A 372 -2.41 19.79 -0.69
CA MET A 372 -2.14 21.00 -1.49
C MET A 372 -2.39 20.75 -2.98
N GLU A 373 -1.55 19.94 -3.64
CA GLU A 373 -1.61 19.79 -5.11
C GLU A 373 -2.96 19.21 -5.58
N TYR A 374 -3.41 18.09 -5.00
CA TYR A 374 -4.65 17.44 -5.41
C TYR A 374 -5.90 18.15 -4.92
N ARG A 375 -5.83 18.82 -3.78
CA ARG A 375 -6.91 19.70 -3.34
C ARG A 375 -7.14 20.85 -4.31
N GLU A 376 -6.06 21.52 -4.74
CA GLU A 376 -6.13 22.59 -5.73
C GLU A 376 -6.70 22.07 -7.04
N LEU A 377 -6.17 20.94 -7.53
CA LEU A 377 -6.67 20.29 -8.75
C LEU A 377 -8.15 19.92 -8.66
N ALA A 378 -8.62 19.43 -7.50
CA ALA A 378 -10.02 19.10 -7.30
C ALA A 378 -10.91 20.33 -7.41
N HIS A 379 -10.50 21.45 -6.79
CA HIS A 379 -11.21 22.72 -6.89
C HIS A 379 -11.25 23.26 -8.32
N GLU A 380 -10.14 23.22 -9.05
CA GLU A 380 -10.08 23.58 -10.47
C GLU A 380 -10.99 22.71 -11.34
N SER A 381 -11.14 21.44 -10.96
CA SER A 381 -11.98 20.45 -11.66
C SER A 381 -13.48 20.58 -11.32
N GLY A 382 -13.86 21.50 -10.42
CA GLY A 382 -15.26 21.75 -10.07
C GLY A 382 -15.79 20.97 -8.85
N ILE A 383 -14.89 20.33 -8.09
CA ILE A 383 -15.18 19.74 -6.78
C ILE A 383 -15.14 20.85 -5.73
N GLN A 384 -16.22 21.01 -4.99
CA GLN A 384 -16.43 22.15 -4.09
C GLN A 384 -15.99 21.82 -2.66
N ASN A 385 -16.30 20.61 -2.20
CA ASN A 385 -15.99 20.16 -0.85
C ASN A 385 -14.87 19.13 -0.91
N TRP A 386 -13.79 19.40 -0.20
CA TRP A 386 -12.63 18.54 -0.11
C TRP A 386 -12.38 18.15 1.34
N GLY A 387 -12.05 16.90 1.56
CA GLY A 387 -11.57 16.38 2.83
C GLY A 387 -10.47 15.35 2.60
N ARG A 388 -9.62 15.15 3.60
CA ARG A 388 -8.64 14.08 3.62
C ARG A 388 -8.78 13.29 4.91
N VAL A 389 -8.70 11.96 4.80
CA VAL A 389 -8.57 11.07 5.95
C VAL A 389 -7.14 11.18 6.51
N PRO A 390 -6.94 11.45 7.81
CA PRO A 390 -5.61 11.46 8.41
C PRO A 390 -4.95 10.09 8.29
N ALA A 391 -3.62 10.05 8.22
CA ALA A 391 -2.89 8.81 8.34
C ALA A 391 -3.11 8.18 9.73
N LEU A 392 -2.95 6.86 9.85
CA LEU A 392 -3.18 6.13 11.10
C LEU A 392 -2.29 6.62 12.24
N ASN A 393 -1.04 7.01 11.96
CA ASN A 393 -0.05 7.44 12.94
C ASN A 393 -0.03 6.47 14.13
N THR A 394 -0.35 6.95 15.33
CA THR A 394 -0.39 6.16 16.58
C THR A 394 -1.82 5.74 16.98
N ASN A 395 -2.74 5.61 16.02
CA ASN A 395 -4.12 5.18 16.29
C ASN A 395 -4.13 3.91 17.17
N PRO A 396 -4.85 3.91 18.31
CA PRO A 396 -4.73 2.85 19.31
C PRO A 396 -5.25 1.50 18.81
N VAL A 397 -6.27 1.47 17.95
CA VAL A 397 -6.79 0.22 17.36
C VAL A 397 -5.75 -0.38 16.42
N PHE A 398 -5.10 0.47 15.62
CA PHE A 398 -4.03 0.06 14.73
C PHE A 398 -2.79 -0.45 15.49
N ILE A 399 -2.32 0.29 16.50
CA ILE A 399 -1.16 -0.13 17.30
C ILE A 399 -1.43 -1.45 18.04
N ASP A 400 -2.63 -1.62 18.59
CA ASP A 400 -2.99 -2.86 19.27
C ASP A 400 -3.02 -4.06 18.31
N ASP A 401 -3.48 -3.86 17.07
CA ASP A 401 -3.47 -4.88 16.01
C ASP A 401 -2.05 -5.23 15.51
N LEU A 402 -1.15 -4.25 15.43
CA LEU A 402 0.28 -4.52 15.18
C LEU A 402 0.90 -5.36 16.29
N ALA A 403 0.54 -5.07 17.55
CA ALA A 403 1.00 -5.86 18.69
C ALA A 403 0.47 -7.31 18.59
N GLU A 404 -0.78 -7.51 18.18
CA GLU A 404 -1.33 -8.84 17.91
C GLU A 404 -0.59 -9.55 16.78
N ALA A 405 -0.28 -8.87 15.68
CA ALA A 405 0.50 -9.43 14.58
C ALA A 405 1.87 -9.94 15.05
N VAL A 406 2.57 -9.16 15.87
CA VAL A 406 3.86 -9.56 16.45
C VAL A 406 3.70 -10.79 17.35
N LEU A 407 2.70 -10.82 18.24
CA LEU A 407 2.46 -11.95 19.13
C LEU A 407 2.10 -13.24 18.37
N GLU A 408 1.31 -13.13 17.30
CA GLU A 408 0.97 -14.23 16.40
C GLU A 408 2.21 -14.75 15.67
N ALA A 409 3.15 -13.88 15.30
CA ALA A 409 4.37 -14.25 14.57
C ALA A 409 5.45 -14.88 15.48
N LEU A 410 5.52 -14.50 16.76
CA LEU A 410 6.58 -14.92 17.69
C LEU A 410 6.81 -16.44 17.80
N PRO A 411 5.77 -17.30 17.82
CA PRO A 411 5.95 -18.75 17.82
C PRO A 411 6.69 -19.29 16.60
N TYR A 412 6.62 -18.60 15.46
CA TYR A 412 7.22 -19.04 14.19
C TYR A 412 8.70 -18.66 14.05
N VAL A 413 9.23 -17.85 14.97
CA VAL A 413 10.65 -17.48 15.01
C VAL A 413 11.49 -18.74 15.17
N GLY A 414 12.17 -19.15 14.09
CA GLY A 414 13.03 -20.34 14.04
C GLY A 414 12.37 -21.67 13.68
N LEU A 415 11.05 -21.72 13.40
CA LEU A 415 10.33 -22.97 13.08
C LEU A 415 10.19 -23.28 11.58
N MET A 416 10.50 -22.35 10.68
CA MET A 416 10.16 -22.47 9.25
C MET A 416 11.18 -23.24 8.40
N ALA A 417 11.72 -24.35 8.94
CA ALA A 417 12.41 -25.36 8.14
C ALA A 417 11.45 -26.45 7.58
N GLY A 418 10.12 -26.34 7.75
CA GLY A 418 9.22 -27.42 7.30
C GLY A 418 7.69 -27.27 7.37
N SER A 419 7.09 -26.08 7.37
CA SER A 419 5.61 -25.94 7.41
C SER A 419 5.02 -25.05 6.30
N ASN A 420 3.84 -25.44 5.82
CA ASN A 420 3.09 -24.75 4.75
C ASN A 420 2.56 -23.37 5.21
N PRO A 421 2.79 -22.27 4.46
CA PRO A 421 2.41 -20.91 4.83
C PRO A 421 0.90 -20.57 4.84
N SER A 422 0.01 -21.51 4.51
CA SER A 422 -1.36 -21.19 4.06
C SER A 422 -2.40 -20.83 5.14
N ASP A 423 -2.08 -20.98 6.43
CA ASP A 423 -3.03 -20.75 7.53
C ASP A 423 -2.85 -19.40 8.26
N ALA A 424 -1.79 -18.65 7.95
CA ALA A 424 -1.57 -17.33 8.55
C ALA A 424 -2.30 -16.24 7.76
N MET A 425 -2.96 -15.31 8.46
CA MET A 425 -3.56 -14.13 7.84
C MET A 425 -2.51 -13.22 7.17
N VAL A 426 -1.22 -13.40 7.46
CA VAL A 426 -0.08 -12.69 6.89
C VAL A 426 0.93 -13.73 6.39
N PRO A 427 1.52 -13.60 5.19
CA PRO A 427 2.62 -14.46 4.77
C PRO A 427 3.82 -14.30 5.71
N LEU A 428 4.08 -15.35 6.50
CA LEU A 428 5.21 -15.43 7.44
C LEU A 428 6.35 -16.25 6.83
N GLY A 429 7.59 -15.85 7.10
CA GLY A 429 8.79 -16.60 6.72
C GLY A 429 10.07 -15.94 7.23
N ASP A 430 11.20 -16.62 7.03
CA ASP A 430 12.49 -15.93 7.07
C ASP A 430 12.63 -15.01 5.85
N VAL A 431 13.59 -14.08 5.91
CA VAL A 431 13.78 -13.06 4.86
C VAL A 431 14.02 -13.71 3.49
N GLN A 432 14.83 -14.76 3.42
CA GLN A 432 15.17 -15.41 2.15
C GLN A 432 13.94 -16.12 1.55
N SER A 433 13.23 -16.92 2.35
CA SER A 433 12.06 -17.68 1.91
C SER A 433 10.93 -16.77 1.41
N LEU A 434 10.74 -15.60 2.02
CA LEU A 434 9.77 -14.62 1.54
C LEU A 434 10.21 -13.94 0.25
N LEU A 435 11.48 -13.55 0.14
CA LEU A 435 12.01 -13.03 -1.10
C LEU A 435 11.89 -14.07 -2.23
N GLU A 436 12.14 -15.36 -1.97
CA GLU A 436 11.92 -16.42 -2.97
C GLU A 436 10.43 -16.57 -3.36
N THR A 437 9.51 -16.33 -2.42
CA THR A 437 8.07 -16.35 -2.68
C THR A 437 7.63 -15.20 -3.59
N TYR A 438 8.15 -13.99 -3.35
CA TYR A 438 7.78 -12.79 -4.10
C TYR A 438 8.64 -12.54 -5.36
N ASP A 439 9.89 -13.00 -5.39
CA ASP A 439 10.82 -12.93 -6.53
C ASP A 439 10.79 -14.23 -7.39
N ARG A 440 9.65 -14.94 -7.42
CA ARG A 440 9.50 -16.29 -8.02
C ARG A 440 9.89 -16.39 -9.50
N ASP A 441 10.07 -15.27 -10.18
CA ASP A 441 10.65 -15.17 -11.51
C ASP A 441 11.83 -14.19 -11.44
N ARG A 442 13.00 -14.67 -10.99
CA ARG A 442 14.30 -13.97 -11.07
C ARG A 442 14.77 -13.72 -12.51
N ARG A 443 13.85 -13.32 -13.39
CA ARG A 443 14.12 -12.82 -14.72
C ARG A 443 14.74 -11.46 -14.51
N VAL A 444 16.05 -11.40 -14.71
CA VAL A 444 16.67 -10.20 -15.25
C VAL A 444 15.75 -9.75 -16.39
N LEU A 445 15.10 -8.59 -16.22
CA LEU A 445 14.22 -8.04 -17.25
C LEU A 445 14.99 -8.14 -18.57
N PRO A 446 14.45 -8.80 -19.61
CA PRO A 446 15.17 -8.87 -20.87
C PRO A 446 15.45 -7.43 -21.32
N PRO A 447 16.65 -7.11 -21.83
CA PRO A 447 16.84 -5.82 -22.48
C PRO A 447 15.71 -5.68 -23.50
N PRO A 448 15.02 -4.52 -23.58
CA PRO A 448 13.73 -4.40 -24.25
C PRO A 448 13.79 -5.02 -25.64
N VAL A 449 13.22 -6.21 -25.79
CA VAL A 449 13.18 -6.90 -27.07
C VAL A 449 12.02 -6.28 -27.84
N VAL A 450 12.29 -5.17 -28.50
CA VAL A 450 11.36 -4.64 -29.49
C VAL A 450 11.62 -5.44 -30.77
N PRO A 451 10.68 -6.26 -31.27
CA PRO A 451 10.84 -6.84 -32.59
C PRO A 451 10.93 -5.69 -33.58
N TRP A 452 12.12 -5.54 -34.17
CA TRP A 452 12.42 -4.56 -35.20
C TRP A 452 11.53 -4.85 -36.42
N LYS A 453 10.44 -4.09 -36.57
CA LYS A 453 9.64 -4.08 -37.79
C LYS A 453 9.82 -2.72 -38.46
N TRP A 454 10.35 -2.76 -39.68
CA TRP A 454 10.55 -1.57 -40.51
C TRP A 454 9.18 -1.01 -40.94
N GLY A 455 8.89 0.25 -40.59
CA GLY A 455 7.66 0.94 -40.98
C GLY A 455 7.38 2.21 -40.17
N TRP A 456 6.66 3.15 -40.78
CA TRP A 456 6.24 4.41 -40.15
C TRP A 456 5.05 4.14 -39.22
N THR A 457 5.34 3.88 -37.94
CA THR A 457 4.34 3.82 -36.85
C THR A 457 4.83 4.70 -35.69
N LYS A 458 3.95 5.01 -34.72
CA LYS A 458 4.27 5.84 -33.52
C LYS A 458 5.55 5.42 -32.76
N SER A 459 6.00 4.17 -32.93
CA SER A 459 7.29 3.67 -32.43
C SER A 459 8.51 4.40 -33.03
N ALA A 460 8.41 4.86 -34.28
CA ALA A 460 9.43 5.67 -34.95
C ALA A 460 9.52 7.08 -34.37
N GLU A 461 8.40 7.66 -33.87
CA GLU A 461 8.41 8.94 -33.15
C GLU A 461 9.08 8.80 -31.78
N THR A 462 8.90 7.68 -31.07
CA THR A 462 9.64 7.42 -29.82
C THR A 462 11.12 7.14 -30.02
N TRP A 463 11.52 6.52 -31.14
CA TRP A 463 12.93 6.34 -31.47
C TRP A 463 13.57 7.67 -31.88
N ASN A 464 12.88 8.47 -32.70
CA ASN A 464 13.33 9.83 -33.04
C ASN A 464 13.38 10.73 -31.80
N GLY A 465 12.44 10.61 -30.86
CA GLY A 465 12.45 11.30 -29.58
C GLY A 465 13.56 10.86 -28.64
N ARG A 466 13.92 9.56 -28.64
CA ARG A 466 15.03 9.02 -27.85
C ARG A 466 16.41 9.34 -28.45
N ILE A 467 16.54 9.33 -29.77
CA ILE A 467 17.73 9.86 -30.46
C ILE A 467 17.84 11.36 -30.18
N ALA A 468 16.73 12.11 -30.25
CA ALA A 468 16.73 13.54 -29.96
C ALA A 468 17.13 13.81 -28.50
N MET A 469 16.64 13.04 -27.53
CA MET A 469 17.05 13.15 -26.13
C MET A 469 18.52 12.76 -25.91
N LEU A 470 19.01 11.69 -26.55
CA LEU A 470 20.44 11.34 -26.51
C LEU A 470 21.31 12.41 -27.16
N ALA A 471 20.86 12.98 -28.28
CA ALA A 471 21.54 14.08 -28.95
C ALA A 471 21.55 15.33 -28.07
N ILE A 472 20.44 15.67 -27.40
CA ILE A 472 20.35 16.79 -26.46
C ILE A 472 21.28 16.55 -25.26
N VAL A 473 21.30 15.34 -24.68
CA VAL A 473 22.19 15.00 -23.56
C VAL A 473 23.66 15.06 -23.98
N VAL A 474 24.00 14.59 -25.18
CA VAL A 474 25.36 14.66 -25.74
C VAL A 474 25.77 16.11 -26.06
N ILE A 475 24.85 16.92 -26.60
CA ILE A 475 25.07 18.35 -26.86
C ILE A 475 25.26 19.10 -25.54
N LEU A 476 24.43 18.86 -24.53
CA LEU A 476 24.56 19.48 -23.21
C LEU A 476 25.85 19.05 -22.51
N MET A 477 26.27 17.77 -22.64
CA MET A 477 27.57 17.32 -22.16
C MET A 477 28.73 18.00 -22.89
N LEU A 478 28.63 18.17 -24.21
CA LEU A 478 29.64 18.87 -25.01
C LEU A 478 29.70 20.36 -24.65
N GLU A 479 28.58 21.03 -24.42
CA GLU A 479 28.53 22.44 -24.03
C GLU A 479 29.14 22.67 -22.64
N VAL A 480 28.84 21.80 -21.67
CA VAL A 480 29.41 21.88 -20.32
C VAL A 480 30.92 21.58 -20.31
N THR A 481 31.40 20.71 -21.20
CA THR A 481 32.82 20.30 -21.22
C THR A 481 33.71 21.18 -22.11
N THR A 482 33.16 21.79 -23.16
CA THR A 482 33.93 22.60 -24.13
C THR A 482 33.72 24.11 -24.00
N GLY A 483 32.72 24.55 -23.22
CA GLY A 483 32.43 25.96 -22.98
C GLY A 483 31.94 26.76 -24.19
N HIS A 484 31.69 26.11 -25.34
CA HIS A 484 31.14 26.73 -26.54
C HIS A 484 29.67 26.32 -26.71
N GLY A 485 28.75 27.25 -26.46
CA GLY A 485 27.32 27.04 -26.64
C GLY A 485 26.92 27.01 -28.11
N VAL A 486 26.40 25.88 -28.59
CA VAL A 486 25.91 25.72 -29.97
C VAL A 486 24.48 26.26 -30.10
N LEU A 487 23.74 26.35 -28.98
CA LEU A 487 22.38 26.91 -28.95
C LEU A 487 22.30 28.46 -28.88
N ASN A 488 23.41 29.16 -28.68
CA ASN A 488 23.45 30.63 -28.62
C ASN A 488 23.75 31.34 -29.95
N HIS A 489 23.87 30.59 -31.06
CA HIS A 489 24.18 31.15 -32.38
C HIS A 489 23.24 30.68 -33.50
N TRP A 490 21.95 30.48 -33.21
CA TRP A 490 20.94 30.31 -34.26
C TRP A 490 20.29 31.67 -34.61
N PRO A 491 20.39 32.16 -35.86
CA PRO A 491 19.84 33.46 -36.23
C PRO A 491 18.32 33.40 -36.29
N TYR A 492 17.66 34.21 -35.45
CA TYR A 492 16.28 34.63 -35.64
C TYR A 492 16.26 35.64 -36.78
N ASP A 493 16.01 35.20 -38.01
CA ASP A 493 15.42 36.04 -39.06
C ASP A 493 14.93 35.18 -40.23
N GLN A 494 13.79 35.60 -40.79
CA GLN A 494 13.00 35.01 -41.89
C GLN A 494 11.97 33.94 -41.48
N PHE A 495 10.75 34.39 -41.21
CA PHE A 495 9.57 34.09 -42.04
C PHE A 495 8.44 35.05 -41.65
N ASN A 496 8.41 36.21 -42.31
CA ASN A 496 7.25 37.08 -42.39
C ASN A 496 7.07 37.43 -43.89
N ASN A 497 6.27 36.62 -44.58
CA ASN A 497 5.48 36.95 -45.77
C ASN A 497 4.64 35.75 -46.21
#